data_AF-A0AAN7SCR1-F1
#
_entry.id   AF-A0AAN7SCR1-F1
#
_cell.length_a   1.000
_cell.length_b   1.000
_cell.length_c   1.000
_cell.angle_alpha   90.00
_cell.angle_beta   90.00
_cell.angle_gamma   90.00
#
_symmetry.space_group_name_H-M   'P 1'
#
loop_
_entity.id
_entity.type
_entity.pdbx_description
1 polymer ?
#
loop_
_entity_poly.entity_id
_entity_poly.type
_entity_poly.pdbx_seq_one_letter_code
_entity_poly.pdbx_strand_id
1 'polypeptide(L)'
;MASESKVEINRLSQDELKYELLIRGFENVGTVADMRSALRGLFKTEKSGVSFPCPEYPVSFADDVKAVEGKLVELSELISGLTVGTAPTISKKFASKFQHVLGRCQRSKPDTPEDKQKKQRLILELLKLNSGYDERFKHIKRSSLIAVTAPLDVSIVADETHSESQDEESYSSDADEVAEENVSVAERFIMQSRRQWETINLSLTYNTDQRIITPNQYVNVMKFLGIKSLINVVKKDVKENSNLMERFIMQSKRQWETINLSLTYNTDQRIITPVSQELEQYFQELIPHVCRRFKNFE
;
A
#
# COMPACT_ATOMS: atom_id res chain seq x y z
N MET A 1 -7.62 -8.58 13.74
CA MET A 1 -7.65 -7.13 13.97
C MET A 1 -7.90 -6.45 12.63
N ALA A 2 -9.07 -5.85 12.43
CA ALA A 2 -9.38 -5.17 11.17
C ALA A 2 -8.45 -3.96 11.04
N SER A 3 -7.79 -3.80 9.87
CA SER A 3 -7.03 -2.59 9.60
C SER A 3 -8.00 -1.41 9.64
N GLU A 4 -7.94 -0.61 10.70
CA GLU A 4 -8.74 0.59 10.85
C GLU A 4 -8.43 1.52 9.67
N SER A 5 -9.36 1.59 8.72
CA SER A 5 -9.17 2.44 7.56
C SER A 5 -9.15 3.89 8.03
N LYS A 6 -8.04 4.58 7.74
CA LYS A 6 -7.76 5.91 8.26
C LYS A 6 -8.64 6.94 7.53
N VAL A 7 -9.89 7.11 7.98
CA VAL A 7 -10.79 8.15 7.50
C VAL A 7 -10.18 9.53 7.77
N GLU A 8 -10.10 10.38 6.74
CA GLU A 8 -9.54 11.72 6.87
C GLU A 8 -10.61 12.70 7.35
N ILE A 9 -10.64 12.97 8.67
CA ILE A 9 -11.68 13.80 9.34
C ILE A 9 -11.93 15.15 8.66
N ASN A 10 -10.90 15.76 8.09
CA ASN A 10 -11.03 17.07 7.42
C ASN A 10 -11.82 17.01 6.11
N ARG A 11 -11.99 15.82 5.53
CA ARG A 11 -12.70 15.60 4.26
C ARG A 11 -14.13 15.14 4.45
N LEU A 12 -14.53 14.85 5.69
CA LEU A 12 -15.89 14.49 6.02
C LEU A 12 -16.80 15.73 5.93
N SER A 13 -17.98 15.53 5.33
CA SER A 13 -19.05 16.53 5.34
C SER A 13 -19.72 16.58 6.72
N GLN A 14 -20.53 17.63 6.96
CA GLN A 14 -21.14 17.86 8.27
C GLN A 14 -22.05 16.71 8.71
N ASP A 15 -22.82 16.13 7.78
CA ASP A 15 -23.66 14.96 8.00
C ASP A 15 -22.84 13.71 8.37
N GLU A 16 -21.70 13.50 7.73
CA GLU A 16 -20.78 12.39 8.01
C GLU A 16 -20.13 12.55 9.40
N LEU A 17 -19.73 13.78 9.75
CA LEU A 17 -19.22 14.11 11.08
C LEU A 17 -20.27 13.87 12.17
N LYS A 18 -21.50 14.34 11.94
CA LYS A 18 -22.62 14.10 12.85
C LYS A 18 -22.88 12.61 13.04
N TYR A 19 -22.89 11.85 11.95
CA TYR A 19 -23.09 10.40 12.01
C TYR A 19 -21.98 9.72 12.82
N GLU A 20 -20.70 10.02 12.58
CA GLU A 20 -19.58 9.37 13.31
C GLU A 20 -19.57 9.70 14.81
N LEU A 21 -20.05 10.87 15.20
CA LEU A 21 -20.23 11.26 16.61
C LEU A 21 -21.45 10.57 17.23
N LEU A 22 -22.56 10.55 16.51
CA LEU A 22 -23.81 9.93 16.96
C LEU A 22 -23.62 8.46 17.30
N ILE A 23 -22.99 7.67 16.43
CA ILE A 23 -22.72 6.24 16.67
C ILE A 23 -21.71 5.98 17.81
N ARG A 24 -21.10 7.04 18.36
CA ARG A 24 -20.23 6.99 19.54
C ARG A 24 -20.91 7.53 20.79
N GLY A 25 -22.20 7.84 20.72
CA GLY A 25 -22.98 8.38 21.83
C GLY A 25 -22.83 9.88 22.06
N PHE A 26 -22.26 10.62 21.10
CA PHE A 26 -22.13 12.07 21.19
C PHE A 26 -23.23 12.74 20.36
N GLU A 27 -24.26 13.21 21.05
CA GLU A 27 -25.32 14.03 20.47
C GLU A 27 -24.98 15.53 20.60
N ASN A 28 -25.46 16.34 19.66
CA ASN A 28 -25.42 17.81 19.74
C ASN A 28 -24.03 18.45 19.90
N VAL A 29 -23.03 17.95 19.17
CA VAL A 29 -21.72 18.61 19.09
C VAL A 29 -21.83 19.85 18.18
N GLY A 30 -21.47 21.03 18.72
CA GLY A 30 -21.75 22.36 18.18
C GLY A 30 -21.35 22.63 16.73
N THR A 31 -20.25 23.36 16.51
CA THR A 31 -19.81 23.76 15.18
C THR A 31 -19.08 22.61 14.45
N VAL A 32 -18.90 22.72 13.13
CA VAL A 32 -18.09 21.76 12.36
C VAL A 32 -16.65 21.64 12.90
N ALA A 33 -16.10 22.74 13.41
CA ALA A 33 -14.77 22.73 14.03
C ALA A 33 -14.75 21.88 15.32
N ASP A 34 -15.79 22.03 16.16
CA ASP A 34 -15.95 21.25 17.39
C ASP A 34 -16.14 19.77 17.08
N MET A 35 -16.96 19.44 16.07
CA MET A 35 -17.16 18.06 15.62
C MET A 35 -15.84 17.40 15.19
N ARG A 36 -15.03 18.10 14.40
CA ARG A 36 -13.72 17.59 13.96
C ARG A 36 -12.75 17.44 15.12
N SER A 37 -12.73 18.39 16.06
CA SER A 37 -11.89 18.34 17.25
C SER A 37 -12.25 17.14 18.12
N ALA A 38 -13.55 16.96 18.41
CA ALA A 38 -14.08 15.83 19.16
C ALA A 38 -13.72 14.50 18.49
N LEU A 39 -13.98 14.35 17.20
CA LEU A 39 -13.71 13.09 16.48
C LEU A 39 -12.21 12.75 16.44
N ARG A 40 -11.31 13.74 16.34
CA ARG A 40 -9.87 13.53 16.45
C ARG A 40 -9.48 13.02 17.83
N GLY A 41 -10.06 13.60 18.89
CA GLY A 41 -9.89 13.13 20.26
C GLY A 41 -10.33 11.69 20.43
N LEU A 42 -11.52 11.36 19.91
CA LEU A 42 -12.07 10.00 19.95
C LEU A 42 -11.16 9.00 19.23
N PHE A 43 -10.74 9.27 18.00
CA PHE A 43 -9.83 8.38 17.26
C PHE A 43 -8.46 8.23 17.94
N LYS A 44 -7.97 9.27 18.63
CA LYS A 44 -6.72 9.18 19.39
C LYS A 44 -6.88 8.23 20.57
N THR A 45 -8.01 8.31 21.26
CA THR A 45 -8.36 7.48 22.43
C THR A 45 -8.64 6.02 22.02
N GLU A 46 -9.34 5.81 20.90
CA GLU A 46 -9.56 4.48 20.30
C GLU A 46 -8.23 3.80 19.95
N LYS A 47 -7.28 4.54 19.36
CA LYS A 47 -5.93 4.04 19.08
C LYS A 47 -5.12 3.68 20.31
N SER A 48 -5.40 4.30 21.46
CA SER A 48 -4.79 3.91 22.74
C SER A 48 -5.45 2.68 23.37
N GLY A 49 -6.40 2.04 22.68
CA GLY A 49 -7.09 0.84 23.17
C GLY A 49 -8.27 1.14 24.09
N VAL A 50 -8.61 2.41 24.29
CA VAL A 50 -9.79 2.81 25.06
C VAL A 50 -10.97 2.81 24.11
N SER A 51 -11.84 1.81 24.27
CA SER A 51 -13.08 1.71 23.51
C SER A 51 -14.18 2.52 24.21
N PHE A 52 -14.95 3.28 23.42
CA PHE A 52 -16.19 3.90 23.90
C PHE A 52 -17.33 2.91 23.62
N PRO A 53 -17.88 2.24 24.65
CA PRO A 53 -19.01 1.33 24.43
C PRO A 53 -20.20 2.16 23.96
N CYS A 54 -20.62 1.96 22.71
CA CYS A 54 -21.92 2.39 22.24
C CYS A 54 -22.89 1.22 22.50
N PRO A 55 -23.78 1.31 23.50
CA PRO A 55 -24.57 0.16 23.93
C PRO A 55 -25.61 -0.27 22.88
N GLU A 56 -26.04 0.64 22.01
CA GLU A 56 -26.98 0.33 20.94
C GLU A 56 -26.71 1.20 19.70
N TYR A 57 -26.81 0.62 18.51
CA TYR A 57 -26.56 1.34 17.27
C TYR A 57 -27.74 2.29 17.00
N PRO A 58 -27.53 3.62 16.98
CA PRO A 58 -28.63 4.58 17.11
C PRO A 58 -29.37 4.88 15.81
N VAL A 59 -28.99 4.25 14.69
CA VAL A 59 -29.51 4.55 13.35
C VAL A 59 -30.28 3.36 12.81
N SER A 60 -31.48 3.62 12.28
CA SER A 60 -32.28 2.57 11.63
C SER A 60 -31.61 2.09 10.33
N PHE A 61 -31.85 0.83 9.95
CA PHE A 61 -31.34 0.32 8.68
C PHE A 61 -31.84 1.14 7.48
N ALA A 62 -33.09 1.59 7.50
CA ALA A 62 -33.67 2.42 6.45
C ALA A 62 -32.95 3.77 6.28
N ASP A 63 -32.57 4.42 7.38
CA ASP A 63 -31.83 5.68 7.35
C ASP A 63 -30.41 5.49 6.83
N ASP A 64 -29.75 4.39 7.20
CA ASP A 64 -28.45 4.03 6.67
C ASP A 64 -28.50 3.77 5.17
N VAL A 65 -29.49 3.04 4.70
CA VAL A 65 -29.72 2.78 3.28
C VAL A 65 -29.88 4.08 2.52
N LYS A 66 -30.76 4.97 2.98
CA LYS A 66 -31.01 6.27 2.33
C LYS A 66 -29.73 7.12 2.26
N ALA A 67 -28.96 7.15 3.34
CA ALA A 67 -27.71 7.89 3.38
C ALA A 67 -26.65 7.27 2.45
N VAL A 68 -26.51 5.95 2.45
CA VAL A 68 -25.58 5.23 1.58
C VAL A 68 -25.92 5.45 0.11
N GLU A 69 -27.19 5.31 -0.29
CA GLU A 69 -27.66 5.55 -1.66
C GLU A 69 -27.31 6.98 -2.11
N GLY A 70 -27.53 7.99 -1.26
CA GLY A 70 -27.11 9.36 -1.55
C GLY A 70 -25.60 9.52 -1.73
N LYS A 71 -24.79 8.87 -0.88
CA LYS A 71 -23.32 8.93 -0.99
C LYS A 71 -22.77 8.14 -2.19
N LEU A 72 -23.47 7.11 -2.68
CA LEU A 72 -23.10 6.41 -3.91
C LEU A 72 -23.19 7.35 -5.13
N VAL A 73 -24.20 8.22 -5.17
CA VAL A 73 -24.32 9.26 -6.21
C VAL A 73 -23.14 10.23 -6.12
N GLU A 74 -22.84 10.77 -4.94
CA GLU A 74 -21.69 11.67 -4.75
C GLU A 74 -20.34 11.02 -5.15
N LEU A 75 -20.16 9.73 -4.84
CA LEU A 75 -18.95 8.99 -5.25
C LEU A 75 -18.86 8.81 -6.77
N SER A 76 -19.99 8.53 -7.44
CA SER A 76 -20.07 8.45 -8.89
C SER A 76 -19.72 9.79 -9.57
N GLU A 77 -20.18 10.90 -9.00
CA GLU A 77 -19.85 12.25 -9.46
C GLU A 77 -18.34 12.54 -9.32
N LEU A 78 -17.71 12.12 -8.22
CA LEU A 78 -16.27 12.26 -8.03
C LEU A 78 -15.46 11.48 -9.08
N ILE A 79 -15.90 10.27 -9.43
CA ILE A 79 -15.28 9.46 -10.49
C ILE A 79 -15.44 10.14 -11.86
N SER A 80 -16.59 10.77 -12.08
CA SER A 80 -16.92 11.46 -13.33
C SER A 80 -16.13 12.75 -13.50
N GLY A 81 -15.89 13.49 -12.41
CA GLY A 81 -15.08 14.72 -12.39
C GLY A 81 -13.57 14.51 -12.33
N LEU A 82 -13.10 13.26 -12.38
CA LEU A 82 -11.68 12.93 -12.30
C LEU A 82 -10.97 13.33 -13.61
N THR A 83 -10.12 14.36 -13.55
CA THR A 83 -9.27 14.82 -14.67
C THR A 83 -7.80 14.84 -14.25
N VAL A 84 -6.88 14.99 -15.21
CA VAL A 84 -5.42 14.97 -14.94
C VAL A 84 -5.02 16.00 -13.87
N GLY A 85 -5.58 17.21 -13.90
CA GLY A 85 -5.25 18.27 -12.95
C GLY A 85 -5.89 18.11 -11.55
N THR A 86 -7.07 17.50 -11.47
CA THR A 86 -7.82 17.38 -10.20
C THR A 86 -7.57 16.06 -9.46
N ALA A 87 -6.89 15.12 -10.10
CA ALA A 87 -6.71 13.75 -9.63
C ALA A 87 -6.20 13.60 -8.19
N PRO A 88 -5.18 14.34 -7.70
CA PRO A 88 -4.69 14.16 -6.34
C PRO A 88 -5.73 14.54 -5.27
N THR A 89 -6.43 15.66 -5.45
CA THR A 89 -7.42 16.16 -4.48
C THR A 89 -8.68 15.33 -4.49
N ILE A 90 -9.17 14.97 -5.68
CA ILE A 90 -10.34 14.09 -5.84
C ILE A 90 -10.03 12.69 -5.32
N SER A 91 -8.82 12.17 -5.55
CA SER A 91 -8.40 10.85 -5.05
C SER A 91 -8.50 10.73 -3.53
N LYS A 92 -7.94 11.71 -2.80
CA LYS A 92 -8.02 11.72 -1.34
C LYS A 92 -9.47 11.87 -0.85
N LYS A 93 -10.28 12.70 -1.51
CA LYS A 93 -11.71 12.88 -1.20
C LYS A 93 -12.50 11.58 -1.44
N PHE A 94 -12.28 10.93 -2.57
CA PHE A 94 -12.90 9.65 -2.93
C PHE A 94 -12.53 8.57 -1.91
N ALA A 95 -11.24 8.39 -1.62
CA ALA A 95 -10.78 7.40 -0.66
C ALA A 95 -11.41 7.59 0.73
N SER A 96 -11.45 8.84 1.23
CA SER A 96 -12.06 9.14 2.52
C SER A 96 -13.56 8.85 2.54
N LYS A 97 -14.32 9.28 1.51
CA LYS A 97 -15.76 9.01 1.41
C LYS A 97 -16.06 7.53 1.25
N PHE A 98 -15.31 6.83 0.38
CA PHE A 98 -15.47 5.40 0.16
C PHE A 98 -15.32 4.63 1.48
N GLN A 99 -14.27 4.93 2.26
CA GLN A 99 -14.04 4.27 3.55
C GLN A 99 -15.15 4.55 4.55
N HIS A 100 -15.63 5.80 4.61
CA HIS A 100 -16.74 6.16 5.47
C HIS A 100 -18.04 5.41 5.09
N VAL A 101 -18.41 5.40 3.81
CA VAL A 101 -19.60 4.70 3.31
C VAL A 101 -19.49 3.19 3.54
N LEU A 102 -18.32 2.61 3.31
CA LEU A 102 -18.07 1.19 3.57
C LEU A 102 -18.24 0.86 5.06
N GLY A 103 -17.66 1.67 5.94
CA GLY A 103 -17.80 1.51 7.40
C GLY A 103 -19.24 1.66 7.86
N ARG A 104 -20.01 2.56 7.26
CA ARG A 104 -21.46 2.70 7.50
C ARG A 104 -22.23 1.45 7.05
N CYS A 105 -21.98 0.96 5.84
CA CYS A 105 -22.55 -0.30 5.36
C CYS A 105 -22.20 -1.49 6.26
N GLN A 106 -20.98 -1.55 6.80
CA GLN A 106 -20.57 -2.65 7.68
C GLN A 106 -21.32 -2.61 9.02
N ARG A 107 -21.48 -1.41 9.62
CA ARG A 107 -22.14 -1.19 10.92
C ARG A 107 -23.67 -1.30 10.87
N SER A 108 -24.29 -1.08 9.71
CA SER A 108 -25.75 -1.16 9.59
C SER A 108 -26.29 -2.54 10.01
N LYS A 109 -27.43 -2.55 10.71
CA LYS A 109 -28.05 -3.77 11.26
C LYS A 109 -29.34 -4.11 10.50
N PRO A 110 -29.30 -5.00 9.50
CA PRO A 110 -30.50 -5.41 8.78
C PRO A 110 -31.35 -6.38 9.62
N ASP A 111 -32.66 -6.13 9.69
CA ASP A 111 -33.58 -6.94 10.49
C ASP A 111 -34.22 -8.08 9.67
N THR A 112 -34.52 -7.83 8.40
CA THR A 112 -35.18 -8.79 7.50
C THR A 112 -34.21 -9.45 6.51
N PRO A 113 -34.55 -10.62 5.91
CA PRO A 113 -33.80 -11.20 4.79
C PRO A 113 -33.66 -10.23 3.60
N GLU A 114 -34.71 -9.45 3.32
CA GLU A 114 -34.73 -8.43 2.27
C GLU A 114 -33.73 -7.31 2.57
N ASP A 115 -33.64 -6.87 3.83
CA ASP A 115 -32.64 -5.88 4.27
C ASP A 115 -31.21 -6.40 4.12
N LYS A 116 -30.97 -7.67 4.44
CA LYS A 116 -29.66 -8.32 4.24
C LYS A 116 -29.27 -8.33 2.77
N GLN A 117 -30.20 -8.68 1.87
CA GLN A 117 -29.97 -8.60 0.43
C GLN A 117 -29.71 -7.17 -0.03
N LYS A 118 -30.45 -6.19 0.50
CA LYS A 118 -30.25 -4.76 0.19
C LYS A 118 -28.86 -4.29 0.62
N LYS A 119 -28.41 -4.63 1.83
CA LYS A 119 -27.05 -4.35 2.33
C LYS A 119 -25.98 -4.95 1.42
N GLN A 120 -26.14 -6.22 1.02
CA GLN A 120 -25.19 -6.89 0.10
C GLN A 120 -25.13 -6.17 -1.25
N ARG A 121 -26.28 -5.77 -1.80
CA ARG A 121 -26.35 -5.01 -3.06
C ARG A 121 -25.60 -3.68 -2.97
N LEU A 122 -25.82 -2.91 -1.91
CA LEU A 122 -25.14 -1.62 -1.69
C LEU A 122 -23.62 -1.79 -1.56
N ILE A 123 -23.15 -2.84 -0.88
CA ILE A 123 -21.73 -3.16 -0.79
C ILE A 123 -21.17 -3.53 -2.18
N LEU A 124 -21.88 -4.34 -2.96
CA LEU A 124 -21.46 -4.68 -4.32
C LEU A 124 -21.39 -3.45 -5.24
N GLU A 125 -22.35 -2.53 -5.15
CA GLU A 125 -22.34 -1.27 -5.90
C GLU A 125 -21.16 -0.39 -5.49
N LEU A 126 -20.88 -0.29 -4.19
CA LEU A 126 -19.74 0.45 -3.67
C LEU A 126 -18.40 -0.13 -4.19
N LEU A 127 -18.26 -1.46 -4.21
CA LEU A 127 -17.08 -2.13 -4.75
C LEU A 127 -16.93 -1.92 -6.26
N LYS A 128 -18.03 -1.93 -7.02
CA LYS A 128 -18.02 -1.59 -8.45
C LYS A 128 -17.53 -0.16 -8.70
N LEU A 129 -17.99 0.81 -7.90
CA LEU A 129 -17.50 2.19 -7.98
C LEU A 129 -16.00 2.27 -7.69
N ASN A 130 -15.49 1.52 -6.70
CA ASN A 130 -14.06 1.49 -6.42
C ASN A 130 -13.24 0.91 -7.59
N SER A 131 -13.72 -0.17 -8.21
CA SER A 131 -13.07 -0.73 -9.41
C SER A 131 -13.03 0.28 -10.56
N GLY A 132 -14.16 0.94 -10.83
CA GLY A 132 -14.24 1.97 -11.88
C GLY A 132 -13.36 3.19 -11.58
N TYR A 133 -13.25 3.57 -10.30
CA TYR A 133 -12.31 4.60 -9.85
C TYR A 133 -10.85 4.20 -10.13
N ASP A 134 -10.44 2.99 -9.73
CA ASP A 134 -9.08 2.50 -9.91
C ASP A 134 -8.68 2.42 -11.39
N GLU A 135 -9.59 1.99 -12.26
CA GLU A 135 -9.39 1.97 -13.70
C GLU A 135 -9.16 3.38 -14.25
N ARG A 136 -10.06 4.32 -13.97
CA ARG A 136 -9.92 5.72 -14.43
C ARG A 136 -8.67 6.39 -13.91
N PHE A 137 -8.35 6.17 -12.63
CA PHE A 137 -7.16 6.76 -12.02
C PHE A 137 -5.86 6.22 -12.63
N LYS A 138 -5.81 4.92 -12.98
CA LYS A 138 -4.69 4.33 -13.73
C LYS A 138 -4.54 4.95 -15.13
N HIS A 139 -5.65 5.19 -15.83
CA HIS A 139 -5.62 5.86 -17.13
C HIS A 139 -5.04 7.26 -17.03
N ILE A 140 -5.50 8.06 -16.06
CA ILE A 140 -4.99 9.42 -15.83
C ILE A 140 -3.49 9.43 -15.51
N LYS A 141 -3.03 8.54 -14.63
CA LYS A 141 -1.60 8.40 -14.33
C LYS A 141 -0.79 8.10 -15.59
N ARG A 142 -1.25 7.18 -16.44
CA ARG A 142 -0.58 6.86 -17.71
C ARG A 142 -0.54 8.06 -18.66
N SER A 143 -1.66 8.77 -18.81
CA SER A 143 -1.71 9.97 -19.67
C SER A 143 -0.81 11.10 -19.18
N SER A 144 -0.70 11.29 -17.85
CA SER A 144 0.18 12.32 -17.28
C SER A 144 1.67 12.07 -17.54
N LEU A 145 2.10 10.80 -17.62
CA LEU A 145 3.50 10.45 -17.89
C LEU A 145 3.89 10.71 -19.36
N ILE A 146 2.95 10.60 -20.29
CA ILE A 146 3.20 10.81 -21.73
C ILE A 146 3.35 12.31 -22.05
N ALA A 147 2.65 13.19 -21.32
CA ALA A 147 2.70 14.63 -21.53
C ALA A 147 4.07 15.26 -21.21
N VAL A 148 4.91 14.60 -20.40
CA VAL A 148 6.23 15.11 -20.00
C VAL A 148 7.34 14.69 -20.98
N THR A 149 7.06 13.78 -21.91
CA THR A 149 8.02 13.31 -22.92
C THR A 149 7.92 14.02 -24.28
N ALA A 150 7.13 15.10 -24.38
CA ALA A 150 7.27 15.98 -25.53
C ALA A 150 8.71 16.52 -25.53
N PRO A 151 9.45 16.43 -26.66
CA PRO A 151 10.80 16.95 -26.73
C PRO A 151 10.75 18.41 -26.31
N LEU A 152 11.40 18.73 -25.20
CA LEU A 152 11.71 20.11 -24.86
C LEU A 152 12.47 20.64 -26.07
N ASP A 153 11.82 21.49 -26.84
CA ASP A 153 12.48 22.28 -27.87
C ASP A 153 13.31 23.31 -27.11
N VAL A 154 14.47 22.83 -26.64
CA VAL A 154 15.49 23.61 -25.95
C VAL A 154 16.15 24.46 -27.03
N SER A 155 15.42 25.47 -27.50
CA SER A 155 16.02 26.63 -28.17
C SER A 155 16.73 27.43 -27.09
N ILE A 156 17.92 26.96 -26.72
CA ILE A 156 18.92 27.75 -26.01
C ILE A 156 19.29 28.87 -26.97
N VAL A 157 18.71 30.05 -26.71
CA VAL A 157 19.30 31.31 -27.14
C VAL A 157 20.63 31.39 -26.41
N ALA A 158 21.70 31.21 -27.17
CA ALA A 158 23.04 31.52 -26.73
C ALA A 158 23.11 33.04 -26.50
N ASP A 159 23.16 33.44 -25.23
CA ASP A 159 23.59 34.78 -24.85
C ASP A 159 24.93 34.62 -24.14
N GLU A 160 25.98 35.07 -24.82
CA GLU A 160 27.37 35.00 -24.38
C GLU A 160 27.71 36.25 -23.55
N THR A 161 28.35 36.01 -22.40
CA THR A 161 29.30 36.91 -21.69
C THR A 161 28.73 38.15 -21.00
N HIS A 162 29.18 38.63 -19.84
CA HIS A 162 30.27 38.32 -18.90
C HIS A 162 29.96 39.18 -17.63
N SER A 163 30.27 38.70 -16.42
CA SER A 163 31.19 39.38 -15.48
C SER A 163 31.14 38.77 -14.09
N GLU A 164 32.35 38.53 -13.59
CA GLU A 164 32.73 38.00 -12.29
C GLU A 164 32.36 38.93 -11.12
N SER A 165 32.04 38.35 -9.97
CA SER A 165 32.75 38.67 -8.74
C SER A 165 32.49 37.59 -7.69
N GLN A 166 33.59 37.12 -7.11
CA GLN A 166 33.72 36.19 -6.00
C GLN A 166 33.08 36.77 -4.73
N ASP A 167 32.49 35.90 -3.91
CA ASP A 167 32.59 35.99 -2.45
C ASP A 167 32.52 34.57 -1.87
N GLU A 168 33.57 34.20 -1.15
CA GLU A 168 33.70 32.96 -0.38
C GLU A 168 32.95 33.12 0.94
N GLU A 169 31.93 32.29 1.21
CA GLU A 169 31.54 32.00 2.59
C GLU A 169 31.30 30.50 2.80
N SER A 170 32.16 29.97 3.68
CA SER A 170 32.10 28.73 4.43
C SER A 170 30.70 28.28 4.84
N TYR A 171 30.31 27.06 4.44
CA TYR A 171 29.26 26.28 5.13
C TYR A 171 29.70 24.83 5.33
N SER A 172 29.85 24.47 6.60
CA SER A 172 30.10 23.11 7.10
C SER A 172 28.80 22.40 7.44
N SER A 173 28.83 21.06 7.42
CA SER A 173 28.01 20.14 8.22
C SER A 173 26.59 19.77 7.72
N ASP A 174 26.47 19.05 6.58
CA ASP A 174 25.20 18.38 6.18
C ASP A 174 25.38 16.95 5.63
N ALA A 175 26.54 16.31 5.83
CA ALA A 175 26.79 14.97 5.28
C ALA A 175 26.09 13.84 6.08
N ASP A 176 25.74 14.06 7.35
CA ASP A 176 25.12 13.03 8.20
C ASP A 176 23.59 12.94 8.03
N GLU A 177 22.92 14.02 7.61
CA GLU A 177 21.45 14.04 7.47
C GLU A 177 20.97 13.27 6.22
N VAL A 178 21.77 13.25 5.15
CA VAL A 178 21.50 12.48 3.93
C VAL A 178 21.66 10.96 4.16
N ALA A 179 22.53 10.56 5.10
CA ALA A 179 22.70 9.16 5.47
C ALA A 179 21.50 8.62 6.26
N GLU A 180 20.93 9.40 7.19
CA GLU A 180 19.73 9.00 7.95
C GLU A 180 18.47 8.88 7.07
N GLU A 181 18.31 9.76 6.07
CA GLU A 181 17.17 9.69 5.14
C GLU A 181 17.23 8.45 4.24
N ASN A 182 18.42 8.06 3.77
CA ASN A 182 18.62 6.87 2.94
C ASN A 182 18.43 5.55 3.74
N VAL A 183 18.87 5.52 5.00
CA VAL A 183 18.60 4.39 5.91
C VAL A 183 17.09 4.23 6.13
N SER A 184 16.34 5.34 6.25
CA SER A 184 14.88 5.33 6.38
C SER A 184 14.16 4.75 5.15
N VAL A 185 14.65 5.02 3.94
CA VAL A 185 14.08 4.48 2.70
C VAL A 185 14.32 2.98 2.59
N ALA A 186 15.53 2.52 2.93
CA ALA A 186 15.86 1.09 2.95
C ALA A 186 15.03 0.32 3.98
N GLU A 187 14.84 0.86 5.19
CA GLU A 187 14.00 0.24 6.22
C GLU A 187 12.52 0.15 5.82
N ARG A 188 11.98 1.21 5.22
CA ARG A 188 10.59 1.19 4.68
C ARG A 188 10.43 0.14 3.59
N PHE A 189 11.43 -0.01 2.72
CA PHE A 189 11.44 -1.03 1.67
C PHE A 189 11.48 -2.44 2.27
N ILE A 190 12.38 -2.69 3.24
CA ILE A 190 12.49 -3.99 3.94
C ILE A 190 11.17 -4.35 4.65
N MET A 191 10.53 -3.39 5.34
CA MET A 191 9.25 -3.63 6.00
C MET A 191 8.13 -3.92 4.99
N GLN A 192 8.11 -3.25 3.84
CA GLN A 192 7.12 -3.49 2.79
C GLN A 192 7.31 -4.88 2.15
N SER A 193 8.55 -5.26 1.83
CA SER A 193 8.87 -6.59 1.31
C SER A 193 8.53 -7.69 2.31
N ARG A 194 8.77 -7.48 3.61
CA ARG A 194 8.40 -8.44 4.66
C ARG A 194 6.88 -8.64 4.74
N ARG A 195 6.08 -7.57 4.68
CA ARG A 195 4.60 -7.68 4.67
C ARG A 195 4.07 -8.40 3.43
N GLN A 196 4.66 -8.13 2.26
CA GLN A 196 4.32 -8.82 1.03
C GLN A 196 4.66 -10.31 1.13
N TRP A 197 5.82 -10.64 1.69
CA TRP A 197 6.22 -12.03 1.95
C TRP A 197 5.28 -12.74 2.92
N GLU A 198 4.92 -12.12 4.05
CA GLU A 198 3.98 -12.70 5.03
C GLU A 198 2.61 -12.99 4.40
N THR A 199 2.14 -12.09 3.52
CA THR A 199 0.88 -12.26 2.77
C THR A 199 0.95 -13.42 1.78
N ILE A 200 2.07 -13.56 1.07
CA ILE A 200 2.30 -14.67 0.14
C ILE A 200 2.45 -15.98 0.90
N ASN A 201 3.19 -16.00 2.01
CA ASN A 201 3.39 -17.18 2.83
C ASN A 201 2.07 -17.70 3.40
N LEU A 202 1.21 -16.80 3.91
CA LEU A 202 -0.17 -17.12 4.32
C LEU A 202 -1.00 -17.68 3.16
N SER A 203 -0.87 -17.12 1.96
CA SER A 203 -1.58 -17.60 0.76
C SER A 203 -1.10 -18.97 0.26
N LEU A 204 0.17 -19.29 0.49
CA LEU A 204 0.77 -20.57 0.15
C LEU A 204 0.43 -21.64 1.21
N THR A 205 0.45 -21.29 2.51
CA THR A 205 0.02 -22.21 3.59
C THR A 205 -1.47 -22.55 3.51
N TYR A 206 -2.31 -21.61 3.05
CA TYR A 206 -3.74 -21.87 2.84
C TYR A 206 -4.02 -22.76 1.61
N ASN A 207 -3.08 -22.84 0.66
CA ASN A 207 -3.19 -23.70 -0.52
C ASN A 207 -2.62 -25.11 -0.30
N THR A 208 -1.70 -25.30 0.66
CA THR A 208 -1.09 -26.61 0.91
C THR A 208 -2.05 -27.66 1.48
N ASP A 209 -3.16 -27.24 2.12
CA ASP A 209 -4.22 -28.16 2.54
C ASP A 209 -5.04 -28.70 1.36
N GLN A 210 -4.96 -28.09 0.17
CA GLN A 210 -5.56 -28.61 -1.06
C GLN A 210 -4.69 -28.29 -2.30
N ARG A 211 -3.77 -29.23 -2.59
CA ARG A 211 -3.02 -29.46 -3.85
C ARG A 211 -1.60 -28.87 -3.98
N ILE A 212 -0.79 -29.69 -4.66
CA ILE A 212 0.62 -29.52 -5.06
C ILE A 212 0.81 -28.21 -5.85
N ILE A 213 1.70 -27.34 -5.37
CA ILE A 213 2.16 -26.16 -6.12
C ILE A 213 2.99 -26.63 -7.31
N THR A 214 2.59 -26.27 -8.52
CA THR A 214 3.35 -26.63 -9.73
C THR A 214 4.60 -25.76 -9.89
N PRO A 215 5.69 -26.26 -10.49
CA PRO A 215 6.93 -25.49 -10.71
C PRO A 215 6.71 -24.14 -11.39
N ASN A 216 5.76 -24.06 -12.33
CA ASN A 216 5.41 -22.81 -13.01
C ASN A 216 4.74 -21.77 -12.09
N GLN A 217 3.93 -22.20 -11.12
CA GLN A 217 3.33 -21.30 -10.13
C GLN A 217 4.42 -20.73 -9.21
N TYR A 218 5.40 -21.54 -8.80
CA TYR A 218 6.54 -21.10 -8.00
C TYR A 218 7.44 -20.11 -8.76
N VAL A 219 7.77 -20.39 -10.03
CA VAL A 219 8.53 -19.47 -10.89
C VAL A 219 7.80 -18.13 -11.07
N ASN A 220 6.47 -18.15 -11.16
CA ASN A 220 5.67 -16.93 -11.26
C ASN A 220 5.65 -16.14 -9.95
N VAL A 221 5.63 -16.80 -8.79
CA VAL A 221 5.81 -16.14 -7.48
C VAL A 221 7.20 -15.51 -7.39
N MET A 222 8.25 -16.19 -7.83
CA MET A 222 9.62 -15.66 -7.82
C MET A 222 9.83 -14.50 -8.81
N LYS A 223 9.17 -14.53 -9.97
CA LYS A 223 9.12 -13.39 -10.90
C LYS A 223 8.31 -12.23 -10.32
N PHE A 224 7.21 -12.50 -9.63
CA PHE A 224 6.34 -11.51 -9.00
C PHE A 224 6.99 -10.83 -7.79
N LEU A 225 7.80 -11.57 -7.01
CA LEU A 225 8.66 -11.04 -5.95
C LEU A 225 9.79 -10.13 -6.48
N GLY A 226 9.87 -9.96 -7.80
CA GLY A 226 10.69 -8.93 -8.40
C GLY A 226 12.18 -9.16 -8.15
N ILE A 227 12.68 -10.40 -8.10
CA ILE A 227 14.11 -10.67 -7.92
C ILE A 227 14.96 -9.90 -8.95
N LYS A 228 14.45 -9.70 -10.17
CA LYS A 228 15.09 -8.88 -11.21
C LYS A 228 15.06 -7.37 -10.93
N SER A 229 14.00 -6.84 -10.32
CA SER A 229 13.95 -5.43 -9.90
C SER A 229 14.76 -5.20 -8.63
N LEU A 230 14.76 -6.16 -7.69
CA LEU A 230 15.61 -6.19 -6.50
C LEU A 230 17.09 -6.17 -6.88
N ILE A 231 17.51 -7.02 -7.84
CA ILE A 231 18.89 -7.02 -8.36
C ILE A 231 19.27 -5.66 -8.96
N ASN A 232 18.33 -4.94 -9.60
CA ASN A 232 18.61 -3.64 -10.20
C ASN A 232 18.62 -2.48 -9.19
N VAL A 233 17.77 -2.53 -8.16
CA VAL A 233 17.78 -1.56 -7.03
C VAL A 233 19.05 -1.75 -6.22
N VAL A 234 19.39 -3.01 -5.90
CA VAL A 234 20.61 -3.37 -5.19
C VAL A 234 21.86 -3.02 -6.02
N LYS A 235 21.88 -3.19 -7.35
CA LYS A 235 22.98 -2.70 -8.21
C LYS A 235 23.21 -1.19 -8.16
N LYS A 236 22.16 -0.40 -7.88
CA LYS A 236 22.24 1.06 -7.83
C LYS A 236 22.79 1.54 -6.48
N ASP A 237 22.46 0.85 -5.38
CA ASP A 237 22.84 1.25 -4.02
C ASP A 237 24.11 0.52 -3.47
N VAL A 238 24.56 -0.57 -4.11
CA VAL A 238 25.70 -1.40 -3.64
C VAL A 238 27.09 -0.80 -3.95
N LYS A 239 27.17 0.35 -4.63
CA LYS A 239 28.46 1.04 -4.79
C LYS A 239 29.10 1.48 -3.46
N GLU A 240 28.33 1.58 -2.37
CA GLU A 240 28.80 2.24 -1.14
C GLU A 240 28.75 1.37 0.13
N ASN A 241 28.18 0.15 0.10
CA ASN A 241 28.02 -0.63 1.35
C ASN A 241 28.08 -2.16 1.16
N SER A 242 29.30 -2.70 1.13
CA SER A 242 29.57 -4.15 1.07
C SER A 242 28.96 -4.93 2.25
N ASN A 243 28.93 -4.34 3.44
CA ASN A 243 28.41 -4.95 4.66
C ASN A 243 26.89 -5.20 4.63
N LEU A 244 26.12 -4.33 3.97
CA LEU A 244 24.66 -4.50 3.81
C LEU A 244 24.34 -5.66 2.87
N MET A 245 25.11 -5.80 1.80
CA MET A 245 24.97 -6.91 0.85
C MET A 245 25.31 -8.25 1.50
N GLU A 246 26.38 -8.32 2.30
CA GLU A 246 26.78 -9.54 3.00
C GLU A 246 25.72 -9.96 4.03
N ARG A 247 25.16 -9.01 4.78
CA ARG A 247 24.03 -9.26 5.70
C ARG A 247 22.78 -9.74 4.97
N PHE A 248 22.48 -9.15 3.81
CA PHE A 248 21.34 -9.56 2.98
C PHE A 248 21.51 -10.98 2.41
N ILE A 249 22.71 -11.31 1.92
CA ILE A 249 23.04 -12.65 1.42
C ILE A 249 22.93 -13.68 2.55
N MET A 250 23.47 -13.37 3.73
CA MET A 250 23.38 -14.23 4.91
C MET A 250 21.93 -14.44 5.37
N GLN A 251 21.11 -13.38 5.37
CA GLN A 251 19.70 -13.45 5.74
C GLN A 251 18.90 -14.28 4.73
N SER A 252 19.12 -14.08 3.44
CA SER A 252 18.48 -14.85 2.37
C SER A 252 18.88 -16.32 2.43
N LYS A 253 20.15 -16.62 2.73
CA LYS A 253 20.64 -18.00 2.92
C LYS A 253 19.97 -18.68 4.12
N ARG A 254 19.86 -18.01 5.26
CA ARG A 254 19.16 -18.55 6.45
C ARG A 254 17.67 -18.78 6.19
N GLN A 255 17.01 -17.88 5.47
CA GLN A 255 15.61 -18.05 5.09
C GLN A 255 15.44 -19.26 4.16
N TRP A 256 16.35 -19.45 3.20
CA TRP A 256 16.38 -20.64 2.35
C TRP A 256 16.60 -21.92 3.15
N GLU A 257 17.59 -21.98 4.04
CA GLU A 257 17.85 -23.15 4.90
C GLU A 257 16.63 -23.50 5.76
N THR A 258 15.93 -22.49 6.30
CA THR A 258 14.70 -22.68 7.07
C THR A 258 13.55 -23.24 6.22
N ILE A 259 13.39 -22.73 4.99
CA ILE A 259 12.40 -23.24 4.03
C ILE A 259 12.74 -24.68 3.66
N ASN A 260 14.01 -24.97 3.35
CA ASN A 260 14.45 -26.30 2.96
C ASN A 260 14.24 -27.32 4.08
N LEU A 261 14.58 -26.96 5.32
CA LEU A 261 14.29 -27.78 6.51
C LEU A 261 12.79 -28.01 6.71
N SER A 262 11.96 -26.97 6.55
CA SER A 262 10.50 -27.07 6.71
C SER A 262 9.85 -27.91 5.61
N LEU A 263 10.40 -27.88 4.40
CA LEU A 263 9.98 -28.73 3.29
C LEU A 263 10.43 -30.19 3.51
N THR A 264 11.65 -30.40 4.00
CA THR A 264 12.19 -31.75 4.27
C THR A 264 11.44 -32.45 5.41
N TYR A 265 11.05 -31.70 6.45
CA TYR A 265 10.31 -32.24 7.60
C TYR A 265 8.84 -32.59 7.28
N ASN A 266 8.28 -32.05 6.19
CA ASN A 266 6.92 -32.34 5.72
C ASN A 266 6.86 -33.49 4.68
N THR A 267 8.00 -34.05 4.28
CA THR A 267 8.11 -34.98 3.15
C THR A 267 8.52 -36.40 3.54
N ASP A 268 7.81 -37.03 4.49
CA ASP A 268 7.75 -38.50 4.57
C ASP A 268 6.81 -39.11 3.49
N GLN A 269 6.15 -38.27 2.68
CA GLN A 269 5.37 -38.72 1.52
C GLN A 269 5.91 -38.13 0.21
N ARG A 270 6.62 -39.03 -0.48
CA ARG A 270 7.08 -39.08 -1.88
C ARG A 270 6.62 -37.93 -2.80
N ILE A 271 7.62 -37.41 -3.55
CA ILE A 271 7.58 -36.61 -4.79
C ILE A 271 7.88 -35.11 -4.61
N ILE A 272 9.08 -34.72 -4.17
CA ILE A 272 9.71 -33.41 -4.53
C ILE A 272 11.26 -33.50 -4.61
N THR A 273 11.84 -34.65 -4.97
CA THR A 273 13.31 -34.78 -5.05
C THR A 273 13.97 -34.06 -6.25
N PRO A 274 13.37 -33.96 -7.46
CA PRO A 274 14.09 -33.37 -8.60
C PRO A 274 14.11 -31.83 -8.59
N VAL A 275 13.08 -31.18 -8.03
CA VAL A 275 12.97 -29.71 -8.03
C VAL A 275 13.96 -29.06 -7.06
N SER A 276 14.28 -29.72 -5.93
CA SER A 276 15.29 -29.20 -4.99
C SER A 276 16.70 -29.26 -5.58
N GLN A 277 17.04 -30.32 -6.32
CA GLN A 277 18.36 -30.48 -6.95
C GLN A 277 18.58 -29.48 -8.08
N GLU A 278 17.60 -29.25 -8.97
CA GLU A 278 17.72 -28.27 -10.05
C GLU A 278 17.82 -26.83 -9.52
N LEU A 279 17.08 -26.50 -8.45
CA LEU A 279 17.17 -25.18 -7.81
C LEU A 279 18.47 -24.99 -7.04
N GLU A 280 18.93 -26.02 -6.32
CA GLU A 280 20.22 -25.98 -5.62
C GLU A 280 21.36 -25.83 -6.61
N GLN A 281 21.31 -26.53 -7.75
CA GLN A 281 22.26 -26.35 -8.84
C GLN A 281 22.19 -24.93 -9.43
N TYR A 282 20.99 -24.39 -9.67
CA TYR A 282 20.82 -23.01 -10.15
C TYR A 282 21.42 -21.97 -9.19
N PHE A 283 21.22 -22.13 -7.87
CA PHE A 283 21.83 -21.23 -6.88
C PHE A 283 23.34 -21.42 -6.75
N GLN A 284 23.84 -22.67 -6.82
CA GLN A 284 25.27 -22.95 -6.84
C GLN A 284 25.97 -22.39 -8.09
N GLU A 285 25.28 -22.23 -9.22
CA GLU A 285 25.81 -21.58 -10.41
C GLU A 285 25.67 -20.05 -10.36
N LEU A 286 24.56 -19.54 -9.84
CA LEU A 286 24.28 -18.10 -9.79
C LEU A 286 25.20 -17.36 -8.80
N ILE A 287 25.48 -17.94 -7.64
CA ILE A 287 26.29 -17.29 -6.59
C ILE A 287 27.73 -17.01 -7.07
N PRO A 288 28.49 -17.97 -7.63
CA PRO A 288 29.81 -17.71 -8.20
C PRO A 288 29.78 -16.74 -9.37
N HIS A 289 28.72 -16.76 -10.18
CA HIS A 289 28.61 -15.88 -11.34
C HIS A 289 28.36 -14.42 -10.96
N VAL A 290 27.57 -14.20 -9.90
CA VAL A 290 27.39 -12.89 -9.28
C VAL A 290 28.70 -12.45 -8.63
N CYS A 291 29.34 -13.31 -7.82
CA CYS A 291 30.61 -12.99 -7.16
C CYS A 291 31.77 -12.69 -8.12
N ARG A 292 31.90 -13.42 -9.25
CA ARG A 292 32.91 -13.12 -10.29
C ARG A 292 32.66 -11.79 -10.98
N ARG A 293 31.39 -11.46 -11.25
CA ARG A 293 31.05 -10.16 -11.86
C ARG A 293 31.35 -8.99 -10.94
N PHE A 294 31.35 -9.19 -9.62
CA PHE A 294 31.73 -8.14 -8.68
C PHE A 294 33.25 -8.06 -8.43
N LYS A 295 34.00 -9.17 -8.48
CA LYS A 295 35.48 -9.14 -8.42
C LYS A 295 36.16 -8.47 -9.62
N ASN A 296 35.49 -8.44 -10.77
CA ASN A 296 35.99 -7.78 -11.98
C ASN A 296 35.56 -6.29 -12.08
N PHE A 297 35.09 -5.70 -10.98
CA PHE A 297 34.63 -4.31 -10.89
C PHE A 297 35.50 -3.44 -9.95
N GLU A 298 36.64 -3.96 -9.50
CA GLU A 298 37.78 -3.17 -8.98
C GLU A 298 38.64 -2.62 -10.14
#